data_AF-A0A821AIU3-F1
#
_entry.id   AF-A0A821AIU3-F1
#
_cell.length_a   1.000
_cell.length_b   1.000
_cell.length_c   1.000
_cell.angle_alpha   90.00
_cell.angle_beta   90.00
_cell.angle_gamma   90.00
#
_symmetry.space_group_name_H-M   'P 1'
#
loop_
_entity.id
_entity.type
_entity.pdbx_description
1 polymer ?
#
loop_
_entity_poly.entity_id
_entity_poly.type
_entity_poly.pdbx_seq_one_letter_code
_entity_poly.pdbx_strand_id
1 'polypeptide(L)'
;MFGDIDQAFDMGAAAVGATIYFGSDESARQIQEVTEAFAYAHELGMVTVLWCYLRNPAFNVKGDKDYHVSADLTGQANHLGVTIQADIIKQKLPENNGGYNALKFGKTHKDVYSKLTTDNPIDLTRYQIANCYMGRAGLINSGGASSGATDMAEAVKTAVINKRAGGMGLISGRKAFQRPMKEGAALLNAIQDVYLEKEVTIA
;
A
#
# COMPACT_ATOMS: atom_id res chain seq x y z
N MET A 1 20.73 3.08 -1.32
CA MET A 1 19.78 4.22 -1.50
C MET A 1 20.44 5.40 -2.22
N PHE A 2 19.68 6.41 -2.68
CA PHE A 2 20.22 7.59 -3.44
C PHE A 2 20.35 8.88 -2.61
N GLY A 3 19.59 9.03 -1.53
CA GLY A 3 19.63 10.18 -0.63
C GLY A 3 19.99 9.75 0.78
N ASP A 4 20.38 10.72 1.59
CA ASP A 4 20.75 10.56 3.00
C ASP A 4 19.63 11.07 3.93
N ILE A 5 19.53 10.50 5.13
CA ILE A 5 18.54 10.89 6.13
C ILE A 5 18.82 12.29 6.67
N ASP A 6 20.09 12.63 6.92
CA ASP A 6 20.50 13.96 7.40
C ASP A 6 20.10 15.03 6.39
N GLN A 7 20.32 14.76 5.11
CA GLN A 7 19.92 15.69 4.05
C GLN A 7 18.40 15.92 4.04
N ALA A 8 17.60 14.86 4.23
CA ALA A 8 16.14 15.00 4.28
C ALA A 8 15.71 15.80 5.52
N PHE A 9 16.34 15.57 6.66
CA PHE A 9 16.10 16.30 7.90
C PHE A 9 16.46 17.79 7.76
N ASP A 10 17.66 18.10 7.25
CA ASP A 10 18.15 19.47 7.04
C ASP A 10 17.29 20.28 6.07
N MET A 11 16.66 19.60 5.09
CA MET A 11 15.69 20.21 4.16
C MET A 11 14.32 20.48 4.81
N GLY A 12 14.09 20.02 6.04
CA GLY A 12 12.82 20.17 6.76
C GLY A 12 11.76 19.15 6.34
N ALA A 13 12.15 17.97 5.83
CA ALA A 13 11.20 16.93 5.50
C ALA A 13 10.50 16.41 6.77
N ALA A 14 9.17 16.30 6.75
CA ALA A 14 8.41 15.72 7.86
C ALA A 14 8.51 14.18 7.91
N ALA A 15 8.88 13.57 6.78
CA ALA A 15 8.94 12.13 6.63
C ALA A 15 9.99 11.72 5.60
N VAL A 16 10.53 10.50 5.75
CA VAL A 16 11.33 9.82 4.72
C VAL A 16 10.56 8.63 4.15
N GLY A 17 10.80 8.36 2.87
CA GLY A 17 10.12 7.30 2.14
C GLY A 17 11.10 6.35 1.46
N ALA A 18 10.82 5.05 1.53
CA ALA A 18 11.61 4.03 0.84
C ALA A 18 10.70 3.02 0.13
N THR A 19 11.27 2.27 -0.82
CA THR A 19 10.57 1.20 -1.52
C THR A 19 11.33 -0.10 -1.38
N ILE A 20 10.63 -1.16 -0.96
CA ILE A 20 11.12 -2.52 -1.02
C ILE A 20 10.30 -3.27 -2.06
N TYR A 21 11.00 -4.01 -2.92
CA TYR A 21 10.44 -4.93 -3.90
C TYR A 21 10.50 -6.36 -3.36
N PHE A 22 9.57 -6.71 -2.49
CA PHE A 22 9.46 -8.02 -1.86
C PHE A 22 9.31 -9.14 -2.91
N GLY A 23 10.15 -10.17 -2.78
CA GLY A 23 10.21 -11.28 -3.72
C GLY A 23 11.19 -11.09 -4.88
N SER A 24 11.85 -9.93 -5.00
CA SER A 24 12.95 -9.73 -5.94
C SER A 24 14.28 -10.22 -5.36
N ASP A 25 15.27 -10.48 -6.22
CA ASP A 25 16.61 -10.91 -5.81
C ASP A 25 17.29 -9.90 -4.87
N GLU A 26 16.99 -8.61 -5.06
CA GLU A 26 17.54 -7.51 -4.26
C GLU A 26 16.81 -7.27 -2.93
N SER A 27 15.69 -7.97 -2.68
CA SER A 27 14.82 -7.67 -1.54
C SER A 27 15.53 -7.81 -0.19
N ALA A 28 16.43 -8.78 -0.04
CA ALA A 28 17.19 -8.97 1.21
C ALA A 28 18.07 -7.75 1.55
N ARG A 29 18.75 -7.18 0.55
CA ARG A 29 19.56 -5.96 0.71
C ARG A 29 18.68 -4.75 1.00
N GLN A 30 17.58 -4.60 0.27
CA GLN A 30 16.63 -3.49 0.46
C GLN A 30 16.04 -3.50 1.87
N ILE A 31 15.70 -4.68 2.42
CA ILE A 31 15.20 -4.81 3.79
C ILE A 31 16.23 -4.29 4.80
N GLN A 32 17.51 -4.67 4.65
CA GLN A 32 18.57 -4.23 5.56
C GLN A 32 18.79 -2.71 5.46
N GLU A 33 19.02 -2.19 4.26
CA GLU A 33 19.26 -0.75 4.03
C GLU A 33 18.10 0.11 4.55
N VAL A 34 16.86 -0.31 4.32
CA VAL A 34 15.67 0.44 4.79
C VAL A 34 15.50 0.34 6.30
N THR A 35 15.80 -0.82 6.91
CA THR A 35 15.70 -0.98 8.37
C THR A 35 16.64 -0.02 9.10
N GLU A 36 17.90 0.05 8.66
CA GLU A 36 18.91 0.96 9.22
C GLU A 36 18.51 2.42 9.03
N ALA A 37 18.07 2.78 7.83
CA ALA A 37 17.67 4.14 7.52
C ALA A 37 16.43 4.61 8.29
N PHE A 38 15.44 3.74 8.46
CA PHE A 38 14.21 4.07 9.20
C PHE A 38 14.46 4.14 10.70
N ALA A 39 15.32 3.27 11.24
CA ALA A 39 15.76 3.37 12.63
C ALA A 39 16.43 4.73 12.88
N TYR A 40 17.33 5.17 12.00
CA TYR A 40 17.97 6.47 12.12
C TYR A 40 17.00 7.64 11.95
N ALA A 41 16.06 7.55 11.00
CA ALA A 41 15.00 8.56 10.85
C ALA A 41 14.15 8.72 12.12
N HIS A 42 13.86 7.63 12.83
CA HIS A 42 13.17 7.69 14.12
C HIS A 42 14.00 8.36 15.22
N GLU A 43 15.33 8.20 15.24
CA GLU A 43 16.20 8.92 16.18
C GLU A 43 16.14 10.44 15.99
N LEU A 44 15.93 10.89 14.75
CA LEU A 44 15.70 12.30 14.41
C LEU A 44 14.24 12.76 14.56
N GLY A 45 13.32 11.87 14.95
CA GLY A 45 11.90 12.18 15.11
C GLY A 45 11.11 12.33 13.81
N MET A 46 11.61 11.78 12.70
CA MET A 46 10.95 11.81 11.40
C MET A 46 9.99 10.63 11.22
N VAL A 47 8.87 10.85 10.53
CA VAL A 47 7.93 9.78 10.14
C VAL A 47 8.53 8.94 9.00
N THR A 48 8.25 7.65 8.98
CA THR A 48 8.73 6.74 7.93
C THR A 48 7.58 6.14 7.11
N VAL A 49 7.74 6.17 5.78
CA VAL A 49 6.72 5.67 4.83
C VAL A 49 7.31 4.59 3.93
N LEU A 50 6.80 3.37 4.00
CA LEU A 50 7.33 2.23 3.25
C LEU A 50 6.39 1.76 2.14
N TRP A 51 6.88 1.81 0.91
CA TRP A 51 6.24 1.15 -0.22
C TRP A 51 6.60 -0.33 -0.23
N CYS A 52 5.62 -1.17 0.08
CA CYS A 52 5.81 -2.61 0.20
C CYS A 52 5.44 -3.37 -1.09
N TYR A 53 6.11 -3.12 -2.20
CA TYR A 53 5.68 -3.73 -3.47
C TYR A 53 6.13 -5.17 -3.60
N LEU A 54 5.24 -6.02 -4.10
CA LEU A 54 5.64 -7.33 -4.60
C LEU A 54 6.36 -7.18 -5.95
N ARG A 55 7.38 -7.99 -6.17
CA ARG A 55 8.09 -8.08 -7.45
C ARG A 55 8.70 -9.46 -7.62
N ASN A 56 8.01 -10.35 -8.32
CA ASN A 56 8.59 -11.62 -8.73
C ASN A 56 7.87 -12.12 -10.00
N PRO A 57 8.57 -12.50 -11.07
CA PRO A 57 7.94 -13.03 -12.28
C PRO A 57 6.96 -14.19 -12.01
N ALA A 58 7.24 -15.02 -11.00
CA ALA A 58 6.38 -16.14 -10.61
C ALA A 58 5.01 -15.70 -10.10
N PHE A 59 4.85 -14.46 -9.63
CA PHE A 59 3.57 -13.96 -9.12
C PHE A 59 2.57 -13.64 -10.24
N ASN A 60 3.01 -13.59 -11.50
CA ASN A 60 2.11 -13.54 -12.64
C ASN A 60 1.92 -14.96 -13.20
N VAL A 61 0.85 -15.62 -12.76
CA VAL A 61 0.59 -17.02 -13.13
C VAL A 61 -0.11 -17.07 -14.49
N LYS A 62 0.58 -17.59 -15.50
CA LYS A 62 0.06 -17.67 -16.87
C LYS A 62 -1.24 -18.49 -16.92
N GLY A 63 -2.29 -17.87 -17.47
CA GLY A 63 -3.61 -18.49 -17.60
C GLY A 63 -4.48 -18.40 -16.35
N ASP A 64 -4.03 -17.69 -15.31
CA ASP A 64 -4.79 -17.42 -14.08
C ASP A 64 -4.85 -15.91 -13.81
N LYS A 65 -4.08 -15.40 -12.85
CA LYS A 65 -4.14 -14.01 -12.37
C LYS A 65 -2.74 -13.44 -12.11
N ASP A 66 -2.67 -12.12 -12.08
CA ASP A 66 -1.54 -11.39 -11.52
C ASP A 66 -1.69 -11.27 -9.99
N TYR A 67 -0.91 -12.05 -9.25
CA TYR A 67 -0.92 -12.09 -7.79
C TYR A 67 -0.03 -11.01 -7.15
N HIS A 68 0.62 -10.12 -7.92
CA HIS A 68 1.30 -8.94 -7.37
C HIS A 68 0.35 -8.00 -6.62
N VAL A 69 -0.96 -8.11 -6.85
CA VAL A 69 -2.04 -7.33 -6.22
C VAL A 69 -2.97 -8.20 -5.37
N SER A 70 -2.50 -9.37 -4.95
CA SER A 70 -3.28 -10.28 -4.10
C SER A 70 -3.24 -9.86 -2.64
N ALA A 71 -4.40 -9.87 -1.97
CA ALA A 71 -4.52 -9.45 -0.59
C ALA A 71 -3.63 -10.25 0.37
N ASP A 72 -3.53 -11.58 0.19
CA ASP A 72 -2.70 -12.44 1.02
C ASP A 72 -1.19 -12.17 0.84
N LEU A 73 -0.69 -12.12 -0.40
CA LEU A 73 0.74 -11.87 -0.62
C LEU A 73 1.14 -10.43 -0.25
N THR A 74 0.32 -9.45 -0.63
CA THR A 74 0.60 -8.05 -0.29
C THR A 74 0.46 -7.81 1.22
N GLY A 75 -0.45 -8.50 1.89
CA GLY A 75 -0.55 -8.52 3.34
C GLY A 75 0.75 -8.97 4.01
N GLN A 76 1.40 -10.02 3.51
CA GLN A 76 2.69 -10.46 4.05
C GLN A 76 3.80 -9.42 3.84
N ALA A 77 3.86 -8.77 2.68
CA ALA A 77 4.81 -7.68 2.45
C ALA A 77 4.57 -6.50 3.40
N ASN A 78 3.30 -6.15 3.63
CA ASN A 78 2.92 -5.13 4.61
C ASN A 78 3.35 -5.53 6.03
N HIS A 79 3.13 -6.79 6.42
CA HIS A 79 3.53 -7.30 7.73
C HIS A 79 5.04 -7.19 7.94
N LEU A 80 5.84 -7.57 6.95
CA LEU A 80 7.28 -7.38 7.02
C LEU A 80 7.64 -5.89 7.13
N GLY A 81 6.98 -5.03 6.36
CA GLY A 81 7.18 -3.59 6.44
C GLY A 81 6.96 -3.00 7.82
N VAL A 82 5.90 -3.38 8.53
CA VAL A 82 5.62 -2.87 9.89
C VAL A 82 6.62 -3.37 10.93
N THR A 83 7.37 -4.44 10.65
CA THR A 83 8.41 -4.94 11.56
C THR A 83 9.73 -4.20 11.42
N ILE A 84 9.91 -3.41 10.36
CA ILE A 84 11.15 -2.68 10.05
C ILE A 84 10.95 -1.17 10.13
N GLN A 85 10.33 -0.74 11.24
CA GLN A 85 10.17 0.66 11.63
C GLN A 85 9.25 1.49 10.73
N ALA A 86 8.47 0.92 9.81
CA ALA A 86 7.54 1.73 9.01
C ALA A 86 6.34 2.23 9.85
N ASP A 87 6.12 3.54 9.90
CA ASP A 87 4.92 4.14 10.51
C ASP A 87 3.71 4.02 9.58
N ILE A 88 3.93 4.24 8.28
CA ILE A 88 2.92 4.15 7.24
C ILE A 88 3.37 3.17 6.16
N ILE A 89 2.53 2.19 5.89
CA ILE A 89 2.64 1.28 4.76
C ILE A 89 1.89 1.86 3.57
N LYS A 90 2.58 1.91 2.44
CA LYS A 90 2.00 2.17 1.13
C LYS A 90 1.90 0.85 0.37
N GLN A 91 0.68 0.44 0.01
CA GLN A 91 0.41 -0.69 -0.88
C GLN A 91 -0.47 -0.32 -2.09
N LYS A 92 -0.51 -1.16 -3.13
CA LYS A 92 -1.58 -1.09 -4.16
C LYS A 92 -2.90 -1.59 -3.56
N LEU A 93 -4.02 -1.07 -4.04
CA LEU A 93 -5.32 -1.64 -3.67
C LEU A 93 -5.36 -3.10 -4.16
N PRO A 94 -5.81 -4.08 -3.34
CA PRO A 94 -5.86 -5.46 -3.76
C PRO A 94 -7.02 -5.67 -4.74
N GLU A 95 -6.78 -6.47 -5.77
CA GLU A 95 -7.77 -6.80 -6.80
C GLU A 95 -8.20 -8.27 -6.75
N ASN A 96 -7.42 -9.11 -6.06
CA ASN A 96 -7.67 -10.53 -5.91
C ASN A 96 -7.10 -11.06 -4.59
N ASN A 97 -7.21 -12.37 -4.39
CA ASN A 97 -6.67 -13.10 -3.25
C ASN A 97 -6.24 -14.51 -3.70
N GLY A 98 -5.61 -15.28 -2.81
CA GLY A 98 -5.27 -16.68 -3.07
C GLY A 98 -3.91 -16.89 -3.73
N GLY A 99 -3.02 -15.90 -3.65
CA GLY A 99 -1.67 -16.03 -4.19
C GLY A 99 -0.89 -17.17 -3.53
N TYR A 100 -1.08 -17.42 -2.22
CA TYR A 100 -0.43 -18.58 -1.58
C TYR A 100 -0.89 -19.93 -2.15
N ASN A 101 -2.18 -20.06 -2.47
CA ASN A 101 -2.72 -21.29 -3.05
C ASN A 101 -2.21 -21.49 -4.48
N ALA A 102 -2.20 -20.43 -5.30
CA ALA A 102 -1.79 -20.49 -6.69
C ALA A 102 -0.29 -20.77 -6.85
N LEU A 103 0.53 -20.10 -6.03
CA LEU A 103 1.99 -20.22 -6.07
C LEU A 103 2.50 -21.48 -5.36
N LYS A 104 1.67 -22.12 -4.54
CA LYS A 104 2.04 -23.23 -3.65
C LYS A 104 3.29 -22.89 -2.82
N PHE A 105 3.39 -21.62 -2.44
CA PHE A 105 4.48 -21.04 -1.68
C PHE A 105 3.90 -20.36 -0.44
N GLY A 106 4.61 -20.37 0.68
CA GLY A 106 4.09 -19.85 1.95
C GLY A 106 3.13 -20.81 2.66
N LYS A 107 2.49 -20.31 3.72
CA LYS A 107 1.52 -21.06 4.54
C LYS A 107 0.24 -20.25 4.66
N THR A 108 -0.88 -20.92 4.43
CA THR A 108 -2.22 -20.34 4.58
C THR A 108 -3.17 -21.43 5.08
N HIS A 109 -4.32 -21.03 5.61
CA HIS A 109 -5.36 -21.95 6.04
C HIS A 109 -6.60 -21.78 5.15
N LYS A 110 -7.30 -22.89 4.84
CA LYS A 110 -8.49 -22.88 3.98
C LYS A 110 -9.57 -21.88 4.42
N ASP A 111 -9.69 -21.66 5.74
CA ASP A 111 -10.70 -20.77 6.31
C ASP A 111 -10.40 -19.28 6.02
N VAL A 112 -9.15 -18.92 5.70
CA VAL A 112 -8.83 -17.56 5.22
C VAL A 112 -9.72 -17.22 4.04
N TYR A 113 -9.87 -18.15 3.09
CA TYR A 113 -10.59 -17.95 1.84
C TYR A 113 -12.08 -18.31 1.91
N SER A 114 -12.47 -19.23 2.80
CA SER A 114 -13.86 -19.71 2.88
C SER A 114 -14.69 -19.05 3.96
N LYS A 115 -14.08 -18.41 4.97
CA LYS A 115 -14.78 -17.84 6.13
C LYS A 115 -14.33 -16.44 6.52
N LEU A 116 -13.04 -16.13 6.40
CA LEU A 116 -12.45 -14.92 6.97
C LEU A 116 -12.31 -13.76 5.98
N THR A 117 -12.48 -14.02 4.69
CA THR A 117 -12.47 -12.99 3.62
C THR A 117 -13.54 -13.31 2.59
N THR A 118 -13.88 -12.32 1.78
CA THR A 118 -14.69 -12.49 0.56
C THR A 118 -13.99 -11.84 -0.63
N ASP A 119 -14.62 -11.88 -1.81
CA ASP A 119 -14.18 -11.13 -2.99
C ASP A 119 -14.58 -9.65 -2.94
N ASN A 120 -15.23 -9.18 -1.87
CA ASN A 120 -15.53 -7.76 -1.69
C ASN A 120 -14.21 -6.98 -1.53
N PRO A 121 -13.97 -5.93 -2.33
CA PRO A 121 -12.73 -5.13 -2.24
C PRO A 121 -12.46 -4.55 -0.84
N ILE A 122 -13.50 -4.27 -0.06
CA ILE A 122 -13.37 -3.78 1.32
C ILE A 122 -12.77 -4.88 2.20
N ASP A 123 -13.22 -6.12 2.07
CA ASP A 123 -12.71 -7.25 2.85
C ASP A 123 -11.26 -7.59 2.48
N LEU A 124 -10.95 -7.56 1.17
CA LEU A 124 -9.58 -7.74 0.67
C LEU A 124 -8.63 -6.66 1.20
N THR A 125 -9.09 -5.39 1.22
CA THR A 125 -8.30 -4.28 1.76
C THR A 125 -8.19 -4.38 3.28
N ARG A 126 -9.24 -4.83 3.98
CA ARG A 126 -9.19 -5.09 5.42
C ARG A 126 -8.18 -6.19 5.76
N TYR A 127 -8.03 -7.20 4.89
CA TYR A 127 -6.99 -8.21 5.06
C TYR A 127 -5.57 -7.60 4.97
N GLN A 128 -5.32 -6.66 4.04
CA GLN A 128 -4.06 -5.90 4.05
C GLN A 128 -3.85 -5.13 5.35
N ILE A 129 -4.90 -4.46 5.87
CA ILE A 129 -4.85 -3.65 7.10
C ILE A 129 -4.59 -4.52 8.34
N ALA A 130 -5.17 -5.72 8.39
CA ALA A 130 -4.95 -6.66 9.49
C ALA A 130 -3.45 -6.99 9.66
N ASN A 131 -2.74 -7.10 8.54
CA ASN A 131 -1.28 -7.31 8.51
C ASN A 131 -0.47 -6.08 8.92
N CYS A 132 -1.10 -4.89 8.96
CA CYS A 132 -0.52 -3.67 9.53
C CYS A 132 -0.86 -3.50 11.02
N TYR A 133 -0.89 -4.61 11.78
CA TYR A 133 -1.35 -4.65 13.17
C TYR A 133 -2.74 -4.02 13.36
N MET A 134 -3.70 -4.46 12.55
CA MET A 134 -5.09 -3.94 12.57
C MET A 134 -5.17 -2.41 12.36
N GLY A 135 -4.25 -1.85 11.57
CA GLY A 135 -4.19 -0.43 11.27
C GLY A 135 -3.42 0.44 12.27
N ARG A 136 -2.76 -0.16 13.28
CA ARG A 136 -1.85 0.60 14.17
C ARG A 136 -0.72 1.25 13.37
N ALA A 137 -0.11 0.51 12.45
CA ALA A 137 0.71 1.10 11.40
C ALA A 137 -0.22 1.45 10.24
N GLY A 138 -0.15 2.69 9.79
CA GLY A 138 -1.11 3.19 8.81
C GLY A 138 -1.05 2.46 7.48
N LEU A 139 -2.19 2.20 6.84
CA LEU A 139 -2.21 1.74 5.46
C LEU A 139 -2.78 2.84 4.55
N ILE A 140 -1.97 3.27 3.59
CA ILE A 140 -2.43 4.05 2.44
C ILE A 140 -2.38 3.22 1.17
N ASN A 141 -3.43 3.30 0.36
CA ASN A 141 -3.47 2.67 -0.96
C ASN A 141 -3.18 3.67 -2.09
N SER A 142 -2.95 3.15 -3.29
CA SER A 142 -2.92 3.94 -4.52
C SER A 142 -3.86 3.34 -5.56
N GLY A 143 -4.59 4.18 -6.29
CA GLY A 143 -5.55 3.77 -7.33
C GLY A 143 -4.95 3.30 -8.66
N GLY A 144 -3.70 2.82 -8.70
CA GLY A 144 -3.08 2.33 -9.94
C GLY A 144 -2.63 3.42 -10.93
N ALA A 145 -2.36 3.01 -12.18
CA ALA A 145 -1.93 3.92 -13.25
C ALA A 145 -3.09 4.81 -13.74
N SER A 146 -2.77 5.92 -14.42
CA SER A 146 -3.81 6.76 -15.03
C SER A 146 -4.47 6.03 -16.20
N SER A 147 -5.80 6.04 -16.20
CA SER A 147 -6.69 5.56 -17.25
C SER A 147 -7.34 6.72 -18.01
N GLY A 148 -6.98 7.96 -17.68
CA GLY A 148 -7.49 9.16 -18.32
C GLY A 148 -8.88 9.54 -17.80
N ALA A 149 -9.91 9.25 -18.57
CA ALA A 149 -11.28 9.75 -18.32
C ALA A 149 -11.89 9.22 -17.01
N THR A 150 -11.53 8.00 -16.58
CA THR A 150 -12.09 7.34 -15.40
C THR A 150 -11.30 7.59 -14.12
N ASP A 151 -10.18 8.33 -14.19
CA ASP A 151 -9.27 8.55 -13.06
C ASP A 151 -9.96 9.11 -11.81
N MET A 152 -10.91 10.03 -11.98
CA MET A 152 -11.66 10.62 -10.87
C MET A 152 -12.50 9.56 -10.15
N ALA A 153 -13.32 8.82 -10.91
CA ALA A 153 -14.20 7.79 -10.34
C ALA A 153 -13.39 6.66 -9.69
N GLU A 154 -12.27 6.26 -10.29
CA GLU A 154 -11.37 5.25 -9.74
C GLU A 154 -10.68 5.72 -8.46
N ALA A 155 -10.24 6.98 -8.41
CA ALA A 155 -9.63 7.57 -7.22
C ALA A 155 -10.62 7.63 -6.06
N VAL A 156 -11.84 8.12 -6.31
CA VAL A 156 -12.92 8.16 -5.32
C VAL A 156 -13.30 6.75 -4.85
N LYS A 157 -13.47 5.80 -5.77
CA LYS A 157 -13.74 4.39 -5.42
C LYS A 157 -12.64 3.80 -4.54
N THR A 158 -11.37 4.04 -4.88
CA THR A 158 -10.22 3.57 -4.09
C THR A 158 -10.22 4.21 -2.70
N ALA A 159 -10.53 5.51 -2.60
CA ALA A 159 -10.65 6.21 -1.32
C ALA A 159 -11.77 5.63 -0.45
N VAL A 160 -12.94 5.37 -1.03
CA VAL A 160 -14.05 4.76 -0.31
C VAL A 160 -13.65 3.37 0.18
N ILE A 161 -13.07 2.52 -0.66
CA ILE A 161 -12.66 1.17 -0.26
C ILE A 161 -11.63 1.20 0.87
N ASN A 162 -10.58 2.03 0.75
CA ASN A 162 -9.54 2.15 1.78
C ASN A 162 -10.14 2.62 3.11
N LYS A 163 -10.92 3.71 3.10
CA LYS A 163 -11.55 4.25 4.31
C LYS A 163 -12.51 3.25 4.95
N ARG A 164 -13.40 2.64 4.16
CA ARG A 164 -14.36 1.63 4.64
C ARG A 164 -13.65 0.42 5.25
N ALA A 165 -12.47 0.05 4.74
CA ALA A 165 -11.68 -1.06 5.27
C ALA A 165 -10.92 -0.72 6.57
N GLY A 166 -10.82 0.56 6.94
CA GLY A 166 -10.05 1.05 8.09
C GLY A 166 -8.67 1.62 7.75
N GLY A 167 -8.40 1.88 6.47
CA GLY A 167 -7.20 2.56 6.02
C GLY A 167 -7.26 4.07 6.28
N MET A 168 -6.13 4.75 6.14
CA MET A 168 -5.99 6.14 6.57
C MET A 168 -5.75 7.14 5.44
N GLY A 169 -5.75 6.70 4.19
CA GLY A 169 -5.40 7.61 3.11
C GLY A 169 -5.12 6.97 1.77
N LEU A 170 -4.99 7.84 0.77
CA LEU A 170 -4.45 7.51 -0.54
C LEU A 170 -3.18 8.31 -0.78
N ILE A 171 -2.31 7.77 -1.64
CA ILE A 171 -1.24 8.53 -2.27
C ILE A 171 -1.46 8.56 -3.78
N SER A 172 -1.44 9.77 -4.35
CA SER A 172 -1.68 10.02 -5.77
C SER A 172 -0.50 10.75 -6.39
N GLY A 173 0.03 10.19 -7.48
CA GLY A 173 1.09 10.79 -8.28
C GLY A 173 0.56 11.12 -9.68
N ARG A 174 0.89 10.26 -10.66
CA ARG A 174 0.54 10.43 -12.07
C ARG A 174 -0.93 10.81 -12.32
N LYS A 175 -1.89 10.19 -11.62
CA LYS A 175 -3.33 10.49 -11.76
C LYS A 175 -3.67 11.95 -11.46
N ALA A 176 -2.97 12.61 -10.53
CA ALA A 176 -3.18 14.02 -10.23
C ALA A 176 -2.28 14.93 -11.09
N PHE A 177 -1.00 14.59 -11.22
CA PHE A 177 0.01 15.51 -11.75
C PHE A 177 0.23 15.43 -13.27
N GLN A 178 -0.30 14.43 -13.97
CA GLN A 178 -0.28 14.38 -15.45
C GLN A 178 -1.52 15.01 -16.09
N ARG A 179 -2.32 15.74 -15.30
CA ARG A 179 -3.54 16.44 -15.73
C ARG A 179 -3.34 17.96 -15.66
N PRO A 180 -4.20 18.75 -16.35
CA PRO A 180 -4.25 20.19 -16.11
C PRO A 180 -4.42 20.50 -14.62
N MET A 181 -3.74 21.54 -14.13
CA MET A 181 -3.68 21.91 -12.70
C MET A 181 -5.03 21.86 -12.00
N LYS A 182 -6.07 22.45 -12.63
CA LYS A 182 -7.43 22.48 -12.08
C LYS A 182 -8.05 21.08 -11.93
N GLU A 183 -7.82 20.20 -12.89
CA GLU A 183 -8.33 18.83 -12.87
C GLU A 183 -7.59 17.96 -11.87
N GLY A 184 -6.26 18.10 -11.78
CA GLY A 184 -5.44 17.41 -10.78
C GLY A 184 -5.81 17.81 -9.36
N ALA A 185 -5.97 19.11 -9.10
CA ALA A 185 -6.42 19.63 -7.81
C ALA A 185 -7.83 19.14 -7.46
N ALA A 186 -8.77 19.15 -8.41
CA ALA A 186 -10.11 18.61 -8.19
C ALA A 186 -10.08 17.12 -7.83
N LEU A 187 -9.19 16.33 -8.43
CA LEU A 187 -9.03 14.90 -8.10
C LEU A 187 -8.53 14.71 -6.66
N LEU A 188 -7.57 15.52 -6.21
CA LEU A 188 -7.07 15.47 -4.84
C LEU A 188 -8.15 15.89 -3.83
N ASN A 189 -8.91 16.95 -4.12
CA ASN A 189 -10.01 17.39 -3.28
C ASN A 189 -11.10 16.31 -3.17
N ALA A 190 -11.47 15.66 -4.28
CA ALA A 190 -12.46 14.59 -4.25
C ALA A 190 -12.01 13.40 -3.38
N ILE A 191 -10.70 13.07 -3.35
CA ILE A 191 -10.17 12.08 -2.41
C ILE A 191 -10.33 12.58 -0.97
N GLN A 192 -9.96 13.83 -0.68
CA GLN A 192 -10.07 14.42 0.66
C GLN A 192 -11.52 14.44 1.15
N ASP A 193 -12.47 14.79 0.28
CA ASP A 193 -13.90 14.81 0.58
C ASP A 193 -14.38 13.44 1.07
N VAL A 194 -13.91 12.34 0.47
CA VAL A 194 -14.23 10.98 0.97
C VAL A 194 -13.75 10.77 2.41
N TYR A 195 -12.57 11.26 2.78
CA TYR A 195 -12.06 11.13 4.15
C TYR A 195 -12.75 12.07 5.14
N LEU A 196 -13.22 13.23 4.68
CA LEU A 196 -13.99 14.18 5.49
C LEU A 196 -15.48 13.81 5.60
N GLU A 197 -16.02 13.02 4.67
CA GLU A 197 -17.41 12.59 4.64
C GLU A 197 -17.73 11.64 5.81
N LYS A 198 -18.64 12.06 6.68
CA LYS A 198 -19.01 11.33 7.90
C LYS A 198 -19.82 10.07 7.60
N GLU A 199 -20.55 10.04 6.49
CA GLU A 199 -21.35 8.88 6.08
C GLU A 199 -20.48 7.70 5.59
N VAL A 200 -19.26 7.97 5.12
CA VAL A 200 -18.31 6.91 4.77
C VAL A 200 -17.62 6.40 6.04
N THR A 201 -18.29 5.52 6.75
CA THR A 201 -17.79 4.90 8.00
C THR A 201 -16.94 3.66 7.74
N ILE A 202 -16.21 3.18 8.75
CA ILE A 202 -15.58 1.84 8.68
C ILE A 202 -16.71 0.80 8.60
N ALA A 203 -16.56 -0.17 7.68
CA ALA A 203 -17.52 -1.23 7.44
C ALA A 203 -17.29 -2.44 8.35
#